data_AF-A0A7S4IAK2-F1
#
_entry.id   AF-A0A7S4IAK2-F1
#
_cell.length_a   1.000
_cell.length_b   1.000
_cell.length_c   1.000
_cell.angle_alpha   90.00
_cell.angle_beta   90.00
_cell.angle_gamma   90.00
#
_symmetry.space_group_name_H-M   'P 1'
#
loop_
_entity.id
_entity.type
_entity.pdbx_description
1 polymer ?
#
loop_
_entity_poly.entity_id
_entity_poly.type
_entity_poly.pdbx_seq_one_letter_code
_entity_poly.pdbx_strand_id
1 'polypeptide(L)'
;SILAQKRSELVSKFVRVMPKDYKPIWLKENQKIMKPAPVVQEQEVADIEDLPVGKLAKIHGFKKYSRKAEPYRPVEQRVDDWDEIWTSHDRDERVKQAARCMDCGVPFCQSDSGCPIHNKIPEWNDLVYKNQSKL
;
A
#
# COMPACT_ATOMS: atom_id res chain seq x y z
N SER A 1 34.27 16.91 7.27
CA SER A 1 35.42 16.04 7.56
C SER A 1 36.36 16.04 6.36
N ILE A 2 37.67 15.87 6.57
CA ILE A 2 38.71 15.88 5.51
C ILE A 2 38.39 14.86 4.39
N LEU A 3 37.70 13.77 4.72
CA LEU A 3 37.22 12.74 3.79
C LEU A 3 36.13 13.23 2.82
N ALA A 4 35.21 14.09 3.25
CA ALA A 4 34.16 14.63 2.39
C ALA A 4 34.73 15.63 1.37
N GLN A 5 35.71 16.43 1.79
CA GLN A 5 36.40 17.39 0.92
C GLN A 5 37.20 16.67 -0.16
N LYS A 6 38.00 15.66 0.23
CA LYS A 6 38.71 14.79 -0.73
C LYS A 6 37.78 14.07 -1.69
N ARG A 7 36.60 13.61 -1.25
CA ARG A 7 35.61 12.97 -2.12
C ARG A 7 35.07 13.94 -3.18
N SER A 8 34.73 15.18 -2.79
CA SER A 8 34.23 16.19 -3.73
C SER A 8 35.28 16.57 -4.79
N GLU A 9 36.55 16.63 -4.39
CA GLU A 9 37.69 16.95 -5.25
C GLU A 9 38.04 15.83 -6.25
N LEU A 10 37.69 14.57 -5.92
CA LEU A 10 37.89 13.41 -6.78
C LEU A 10 36.72 13.17 -7.75
N VAL A 11 35.49 13.54 -7.37
CA VAL A 11 34.30 13.39 -8.22
C VAL A 11 34.35 14.30 -9.45
N SER A 12 34.90 15.51 -9.33
CA SER A 12 35.08 16.42 -10.47
C SER A 12 36.13 15.93 -11.49
N LYS A 13 37.03 15.02 -11.08
CA LYS A 13 38.06 14.42 -11.93
C LYS A 13 37.58 13.14 -12.63
N PHE A 14 36.42 12.60 -12.24
CA PHE A 14 35.85 11.40 -12.84
C PHE A 14 34.88 11.75 -13.98
N VAL A 15 35.30 11.47 -15.21
CA VAL A 15 34.39 11.46 -16.36
C VAL A 15 33.59 10.17 -16.31
N ARG A 16 32.25 10.27 -16.27
CA ARG A 16 31.37 9.11 -16.36
C ARG A 16 31.44 8.56 -17.80
N VAL A 17 32.37 7.64 -18.04
CA VAL A 17 32.49 6.94 -19.32
C VAL A 17 31.48 5.79 -19.30
N MET A 18 30.28 6.02 -19.83
CA MET A 18 29.38 4.91 -20.13
C MET A 18 29.88 4.20 -21.42
N PRO A 19 29.79 2.86 -21.51
CA PRO A 19 30.10 2.13 -22.73
C PRO A 19 29.31 2.71 -23.91
N LYS A 20 29.91 2.87 -25.10
CA LYS A 20 29.29 3.54 -26.27
C LYS A 20 27.89 3.03 -26.60
N ASP A 21 27.58 1.79 -26.23
CA ASP A 21 26.35 1.09 -26.60
C ASP A 21 25.23 1.19 -25.55
N TYR A 22 25.41 1.92 -24.44
CA TYR A 22 24.39 1.99 -23.38
C TYR A 22 23.08 2.64 -23.84
N LYS A 23 23.18 3.68 -24.66
CA LYS A 23 22.04 4.50 -25.12
C LYS A 23 21.07 3.72 -26.02
N PRO A 24 21.53 2.96 -27.03
CA PRO A 24 20.63 2.13 -27.83
C PRO A 24 20.03 0.94 -27.06
N ILE A 25 20.73 0.39 -26.06
CA ILE A 25 20.19 -0.69 -25.20
C ILE A 25 19.03 -0.17 -24.34
N TRP A 26 19.24 0.98 -23.69
CA TRP A 26 18.24 1.64 -22.84
C TRP A 26 16.98 2.03 -23.62
N LEU A 27 17.14 2.54 -24.84
CA LEU A 27 16.01 2.85 -25.72
C LEU A 27 15.23 1.59 -26.12
N LYS A 28 15.91 0.50 -26.48
CA LYS A 28 15.26 -0.77 -26.84
C LYS A 28 14.48 -1.40 -25.68
N GLU A 29 14.98 -1.32 -24.46
CA GLU A 29 14.28 -1.80 -23.27
C GLU A 29 13.04 -0.96 -22.97
N ASN A 30 13.15 0.36 -23.03
CA ASN A 30 12.02 1.24 -22.70
C ASN A 30 10.93 1.31 -23.78
N GLN A 31 11.27 1.09 -25.05
CA GLN A 31 10.29 1.10 -26.15
C GLN A 31 9.39 -0.15 -26.16
N LYS A 32 9.87 -1.29 -25.63
CA LYS A 32 9.06 -2.50 -25.45
C LYS A 32 7.95 -2.33 -24.41
N ILE A 33 8.04 -1.32 -23.55
CA ILE A 33 7.06 -1.00 -22.51
C ILE A 33 5.86 -0.20 -23.08
N MET A 34 5.98 0.33 -24.32
CA MET A 34 4.97 1.23 -24.92
C MET A 34 4.25 0.64 -26.13
N LYS A 35 3.87 -0.64 -26.12
CA LYS A 35 2.82 -1.11 -27.02
C LYS A 35 1.46 -0.89 -26.33
N PRO A 36 0.58 -0.02 -26.86
CA PRO A 36 -0.75 0.14 -26.27
C PRO A 36 -1.50 -1.20 -26.41
N ALA A 37 -2.06 -1.67 -25.29
CA ALA A 37 -2.86 -2.88 -25.25
C ALA A 37 -4.07 -2.74 -26.19
N PRO A 38 -4.53 -3.83 -26.82
CA PRO A 38 -5.75 -3.78 -27.62
C PRO A 38 -6.93 -3.36 -26.73
N VAL A 39 -7.65 -2.33 -27.18
CA VAL A 39 -8.83 -1.80 -26.50
C VAL A 39 -9.96 -2.81 -26.69
N VAL A 40 -10.28 -3.53 -25.62
CA VAL A 40 -11.45 -4.40 -25.54
C VAL A 40 -12.67 -3.50 -25.33
N GLN A 41 -13.66 -3.59 -26.21
CA GLN A 41 -14.94 -2.88 -26.05
C GLN A 41 -15.75 -3.59 -24.98
N GLU A 42 -15.81 -2.97 -23.81
CA GLU A 42 -16.52 -3.46 -22.62
C GLU A 42 -18.03 -3.24 -22.84
N GLN A 43 -18.79 -4.34 -22.87
CA GLN A 43 -20.25 -4.25 -22.92
C GLN A 43 -20.72 -3.76 -21.54
N GLU A 44 -21.52 -2.67 -21.52
CA GLU A 44 -22.16 -2.17 -20.30
C GLU A 44 -23.25 -3.14 -19.84
N VAL A 45 -22.83 -4.16 -19.10
CA VAL A 45 -23.71 -4.92 -18.21
C VAL A 45 -23.77 -4.13 -16.91
N ALA A 46 -24.97 -3.73 -16.50
CA ALA A 46 -25.15 -3.06 -15.22
C ALA A 46 -24.51 -3.93 -14.11
N ASP A 47 -23.54 -3.34 -13.42
CA ASP A 47 -22.77 -4.03 -12.40
C ASP A 47 -23.67 -4.22 -11.18
N ILE A 48 -23.43 -5.27 -10.40
CA ILE A 48 -24.11 -5.49 -9.10
C ILE A 48 -23.92 -4.27 -8.15
N GLU A 49 -22.98 -3.37 -8.48
CA GLU A 49 -22.67 -2.12 -7.77
C GLU A 49 -23.62 -0.94 -8.08
N ASP A 50 -24.47 -1.06 -9.10
CA ASP A 50 -25.47 -0.04 -9.44
C ASP A 50 -26.72 -0.11 -8.54
N LEU A 51 -26.78 -1.09 -7.63
CA LEU A 51 -27.81 -1.18 -6.61
C LEU A 51 -27.55 -0.13 -5.52
N PRO A 52 -28.57 0.67 -5.12
CA PRO A 52 -28.39 1.69 -4.11
C PRO A 52 -28.22 1.02 -2.74
N VAL A 53 -26.98 0.78 -2.32
CA VAL A 53 -26.69 0.24 -1.00
C VAL A 53 -25.68 1.15 -0.33
N GLY A 54 -26.13 1.91 0.67
CA GLY A 54 -25.31 2.71 1.59
C GLY A 54 -24.41 1.87 2.50
N LYS A 55 -23.69 0.89 1.95
CA LYS A 55 -22.83 -0.04 2.66
C LYS A 55 -21.57 -0.23 1.82
N LEU A 56 -20.40 0.08 2.39
CA LEU A 56 -19.08 -0.09 1.78
C LEU A 56 -18.98 -1.45 1.08
N ALA A 57 -18.28 -1.55 -0.05
CA ALA A 57 -18.18 -2.79 -0.80
C ALA A 57 -17.04 -3.67 -0.26
N LYS A 58 -17.37 -4.76 0.43
CA LYS A 58 -16.38 -5.78 0.87
C LYS A 58 -15.82 -6.58 -0.31
N ILE A 59 -16.66 -6.92 -1.29
CA ILE A 59 -16.24 -7.63 -2.49
C ILE A 59 -15.23 -6.76 -3.26
N HIS A 60 -14.05 -7.31 -3.53
CA HIS A 60 -12.91 -6.59 -4.10
C HIS A 60 -12.45 -5.34 -3.31
N GLY A 61 -12.75 -5.24 -2.01
CA GLY A 61 -12.36 -4.08 -1.19
C GLY A 61 -10.86 -3.80 -1.19
N PHE A 62 -10.02 -4.83 -1.28
CA PHE A 62 -8.57 -4.70 -1.43
C PHE A 62 -8.15 -3.89 -2.68
N LYS A 63 -8.90 -4.00 -3.79
CA LYS A 63 -8.63 -3.25 -5.03
C LYS A 63 -9.22 -1.85 -4.98
N LYS A 64 -10.38 -1.68 -4.36
CA LYS A 64 -11.14 -0.41 -4.35
C LYS A 64 -10.59 0.61 -3.38
N TYR A 65 -10.14 0.18 -2.20
CA TYR A 65 -9.69 1.08 -1.15
C TYR A 65 -8.18 0.98 -1.02
N SER A 66 -7.43 2.07 -1.09
CA SER A 66 -5.99 2.03 -0.83
C SER A 66 -5.70 1.76 0.66
N ARG A 67 -4.56 1.13 0.96
CA ARG A 67 -4.07 1.06 2.33
C ARG A 67 -3.77 2.47 2.82
N LYS A 68 -4.33 2.84 3.96
CA LYS A 68 -4.06 4.10 4.65
C LYS A 68 -3.49 3.76 6.02
N ALA A 69 -2.30 4.27 6.32
CA ALA A 69 -1.75 4.19 7.66
C ALA A 69 -2.28 5.35 8.50
N GLU A 70 -2.45 5.10 9.78
CA GLU A 70 -2.82 6.12 10.76
C GLU A 70 -1.71 7.18 10.83
N PRO A 71 -2.07 8.47 10.93
CA PRO A 71 -1.06 9.50 11.04
C PRO A 71 -0.37 9.45 12.41
N TYR A 72 0.90 9.85 12.40
CA TYR A 72 1.66 10.06 13.63
C TYR A 72 1.40 11.44 14.21
N ARG A 73 1.57 11.56 15.53
CA ARG A 73 1.72 12.86 16.19
C ARG A 73 2.94 13.62 15.62
N PRO A 74 2.89 14.97 15.55
CA PRO A 74 4.00 15.78 15.10
C PRO A 74 5.30 15.47 15.85
N VAL A 75 6.42 15.47 15.14
CA VAL A 75 7.73 15.09 15.72
C VAL A 75 8.10 15.97 16.90
N GLU A 76 7.82 17.27 16.81
CA GLU A 76 8.14 18.25 17.85
C GLU A 76 7.45 17.94 19.18
N GLN A 77 6.23 17.42 19.16
CA GLN A 77 5.47 17.10 20.38
C GLN A 77 5.98 15.82 21.05
N ARG A 78 6.33 14.80 20.26
CA ARG A 78 6.72 13.47 20.75
C ARG A 78 8.18 13.34 21.21
N VAL A 79 8.99 14.41 21.13
CA VAL A 79 10.35 14.42 21.70
C VAL A 79 10.30 14.78 23.19
N ASP A 80 9.29 15.54 23.61
CA ASP A 80 9.18 16.08 24.96
C ASP A 80 8.35 15.18 25.91
N ASP A 81 7.68 14.16 25.38
CA ASP A 81 6.84 13.22 26.12
C ASP A 81 7.11 11.74 25.77
N TRP A 82 6.57 10.83 26.58
CA TRP A 82 6.62 9.38 26.38
C TRP A 82 5.24 8.80 26.02
N ASP A 83 4.32 9.65 25.57
CA ASP A 83 2.95 9.26 25.24
C ASP A 83 2.89 8.52 23.89
N GLU A 84 1.76 7.87 23.62
CA GLU A 84 1.56 7.09 22.40
C GLU A 84 1.74 7.93 21.13
N ILE A 85 2.47 7.41 20.13
CA ILE A 85 2.86 8.18 18.94
C ILE A 85 1.69 8.34 17.94
N TRP A 86 0.69 7.47 17.99
CA TRP A 86 -0.41 7.44 17.05
C TRP A 86 -1.48 8.47 17.38
N THR A 87 -2.14 9.01 16.36
CA THR A 87 -3.34 9.85 16.56
C THR A 87 -4.58 9.01 16.80
N SER A 88 -5.68 9.65 17.20
CA SER A 88 -6.99 9.00 17.31
C SER A 88 -7.37 8.27 16.02
N HIS A 89 -7.92 7.06 16.18
CA HIS A 89 -8.26 6.18 15.08
C HIS A 89 -9.66 6.52 14.55
N ASP A 90 -9.73 6.99 13.31
CA ASP A 90 -11.01 7.25 12.67
C ASP A 90 -11.81 5.95 12.51
N ARG A 91 -13.08 5.97 12.90
CA ARG A 91 -13.94 4.78 12.85
C ARG A 91 -14.26 4.40 11.40
N ASP A 92 -14.55 5.38 10.56
CA ASP A 92 -14.97 5.13 9.19
C ASP A 92 -13.81 4.59 8.35
N GLU A 93 -12.60 5.14 8.52
CA GLU A 93 -11.38 4.59 7.92
C GLU A 93 -11.10 3.16 8.43
N ARG A 94 -11.29 2.84 9.71
CA ARG A 94 -11.11 1.46 10.22
C ARG A 94 -12.06 0.47 9.54
N VAL A 95 -13.34 0.83 9.40
CA VAL A 95 -14.34 0.01 8.69
C VAL A 95 -13.92 -0.18 7.22
N LYS A 96 -13.43 0.88 6.58
CA LYS A 96 -12.94 0.84 5.20
C LYS A 96 -11.68 -0.02 5.03
N GLN A 97 -10.75 0.04 5.97
CA GLN A 97 -9.56 -0.81 5.96
C GLN A 97 -9.93 -2.28 6.25
N ALA A 98 -10.88 -2.54 7.15
CA ALA A 98 -11.40 -3.88 7.41
C ALA A 98 -12.08 -4.50 6.18
N ALA A 99 -12.77 -3.69 5.36
CA ALA A 99 -13.36 -4.12 4.09
C ALA A 99 -12.33 -4.65 3.07
N ARG A 100 -11.03 -4.35 3.25
CA ARG A 100 -9.95 -4.87 2.38
C ARG A 100 -9.64 -6.35 2.62
N CYS A 101 -10.08 -6.93 3.73
CA CYS A 101 -9.89 -8.36 4.01
C CYS A 101 -10.59 -9.20 2.94
N MET A 102 -9.85 -10.09 2.29
CA MET A 102 -10.36 -10.91 1.17
C MET A 102 -11.09 -12.18 1.61
N ASP A 103 -11.12 -12.49 2.90
CA ASP A 103 -11.69 -13.74 3.44
C ASP A 103 -11.19 -15.00 2.70
N CYS A 104 -9.86 -15.19 2.74
CA CYS A 104 -9.10 -16.04 1.81
C CYS A 104 -9.39 -17.56 1.88
N GLY A 105 -10.24 -18.02 2.80
CA GLY A 105 -10.50 -19.45 3.08
C GLY A 105 -9.35 -20.18 3.77
N VAL A 106 -8.12 -20.04 3.28
CA VAL A 106 -6.87 -20.53 3.90
C VAL A 106 -6.02 -19.33 4.32
N PRO A 107 -6.37 -18.65 5.42
CA PRO A 107 -5.78 -17.36 5.77
C PRO A 107 -4.33 -17.50 6.25
N PHE A 108 -3.38 -17.09 5.41
CA PHE A 108 -1.96 -17.00 5.78
C PHE A 108 -1.70 -16.17 7.04
N CYS A 109 -2.54 -15.17 7.30
CA CYS A 109 -2.46 -14.35 8.51
C CYS A 109 -2.71 -15.13 9.80
N GLN A 110 -3.50 -16.21 9.77
CA GLN A 110 -3.80 -17.06 10.93
C GLN A 110 -3.01 -18.39 10.92
N SER A 111 -2.37 -18.75 9.81
CA SER A 111 -1.52 -19.94 9.69
C SER A 111 -0.26 -19.87 10.56
N ASP A 112 0.47 -20.98 10.64
CA ASP A 112 1.72 -21.11 11.42
C ASP A 112 2.83 -20.12 11.00
N SER A 113 2.80 -19.66 9.74
CA SER A 113 3.69 -18.62 9.21
C SER A 113 3.20 -17.18 9.46
N GLY A 114 1.99 -17.02 10.00
CA GLY A 114 1.36 -15.74 10.28
C GLY A 114 1.46 -15.37 11.76
N CYS A 115 0.31 -15.36 12.45
CA CYS A 115 0.23 -14.99 13.85
C CYS A 115 0.61 -16.18 14.77
N PRO A 116 1.66 -16.07 15.61
CA PRO A 116 2.16 -17.18 16.43
C PRO A 116 1.20 -17.58 17.57
N ILE A 117 0.21 -16.74 17.87
CA ILE A 117 -0.83 -17.00 18.89
C ILE A 117 -2.17 -17.39 18.27
N HIS A 118 -2.20 -17.64 16.95
CA HIS A 118 -3.37 -18.12 16.21
C HIS A 118 -4.63 -17.24 16.36
N ASN A 119 -4.45 -15.92 16.43
CA ASN A 119 -5.56 -14.98 16.46
C ASN A 119 -6.48 -15.17 15.25
N LYS A 120 -7.80 -15.09 15.48
CA LYS A 120 -8.85 -15.19 14.45
C LYS A 120 -8.99 -13.90 13.64
N ILE A 121 -7.94 -13.55 12.90
CA ILE A 121 -7.83 -12.28 12.17
C ILE A 121 -8.96 -12.00 11.18
N PRO A 122 -9.40 -12.97 10.36
CA PRO A 122 -10.51 -12.74 9.45
C PRO A 122 -11.84 -12.45 10.16
N GLU A 123 -12.10 -13.12 11.29
CA GLU A 123 -13.36 -13.01 12.03
C GLU A 123 -13.52 -11.62 12.65
N TRP A 124 -12.51 -11.13 13.38
CA TRP A 124 -12.63 -9.81 13.99
C TRP A 124 -12.58 -8.67 12.96
N ASN A 125 -11.90 -8.85 11.82
CA ASN A 125 -11.98 -7.88 10.72
C ASN A 125 -13.40 -7.80 10.14
N ASP A 126 -14.08 -8.92 10.00
CA ASP A 126 -15.47 -8.94 9.56
C ASP A 126 -16.41 -8.26 10.57
N LEU A 127 -16.16 -8.44 11.88
CA LEU A 127 -16.89 -7.73 12.94
C LEU A 127 -16.67 -6.21 12.89
N VAL A 128 -15.44 -5.75 12.66
CA VAL A 128 -15.12 -4.32 12.48
C VAL A 128 -15.85 -3.77 11.26
N TYR A 129 -15.80 -4.48 10.13
CA TYR A 129 -16.52 -4.08 8.92
C TYR A 129 -18.05 -4.00 9.13
N LYS A 130 -18.62 -4.93 9.92
CA LYS A 130 -20.04 -4.93 10.29
C LYS A 130 -20.42 -3.90 11.36
N ASN A 131 -19.48 -3.10 11.85
CA ASN A 131 -19.69 -2.18 12.97
C ASN A 131 -20.17 -2.87 14.26
N GLN A 132 -19.77 -4.13 14.47
CA GLN A 132 -20.13 -4.95 15.64
C GLN A 132 -18.99 -5.07 16.66
N SER A 133 -17.89 -4.33 16.47
CA SER A 133 -16.79 -4.24 17.43
C SER A 133 -17.18 -3.42 18.65
N LYS A 134 -16.83 -3.89 19.86
CA LYS A 134 -17.05 -3.18 21.13
C LYS A 134 -15.94 -2.17 21.49
N LEU A 135 -15.22 -1.66 20.48
CA LEU A 135 -14.07 -0.76 20.62
C LEU A 135 -14.38 0.63 20.07
#